data_AF-A0A2E4YUQ3-F1
#
_entry.id   AF-A0A2E4YUQ3-F1
#
_cell.length_a   1.000
_cell.length_b   1.000
_cell.length_c   1.000
_cell.angle_alpha   90.00
_cell.angle_beta   90.00
_cell.angle_gamma   90.00
#
_symmetry.space_group_name_H-M   'P 1'
#
loop_
_entity.id
_entity.type
_entity.pdbx_description
1 polymer ?
#
loop_
_entity_poly.entity_id
_entity_poly.type
_entity_poly.pdbx_seq_one_letter_code
_entity_poly.pdbx_strand_id
1 'polypeptide(L)'
;MAEMEIIERVSLSEVLERFGIAGEGRERRLILCPRKERPAFQKRGETITVNHPVIAVFHRPGPESQVLIDEGFDPLSASYQLLDLHSDDINKWTAGLLGDDWIESNTHILAVPPGYMTETRMDFPTQIWKTLRHPSLNHLERLPMQLRPDHVVGKAFVHLPKHAQNIAPEEDSMAAMMAKTSVKKSDVAPQTVGITQPAAQTPTPVPIPETSPDAAPGAVSAPGAVPAPVPIPEPMPIPSPMAVPAPVAIPTPVDIPETGDGAEPEIEETIEESTVDEVPAIEEDTPIEREVKDMIAKLRKDGLEPMEVMSHPDFASLTERAIATGMDEYAIFMMLNS
;
A
#
# COMPACT_ATOMS: atom_id res chain seq x y z
N MET A 1 -5.51 -5.04 -28.84
CA MET A 1 -4.59 -4.85 -27.71
C MET A 1 -5.32 -5.28 -26.45
N ALA A 2 -4.65 -5.42 -25.30
CA ALA A 2 -5.36 -5.56 -24.02
C ALA A 2 -6.13 -4.26 -23.77
N GLU A 3 -7.29 -4.34 -23.11
CA GLU A 3 -8.09 -3.16 -22.77
C GLU A 3 -7.77 -2.74 -21.33
N MET A 4 -7.60 -1.44 -21.12
CA MET A 4 -7.41 -0.86 -19.81
C MET A 4 -8.73 -0.23 -19.35
N GLU A 5 -9.24 -0.72 -18.23
CA GLU A 5 -10.37 -0.11 -17.53
C GLU A 5 -9.86 0.77 -16.40
N ILE A 6 -10.41 1.97 -16.29
CA ILE A 6 -10.09 2.92 -15.23
C ILE A 6 -11.29 2.99 -14.30
N ILE A 7 -11.07 2.68 -13.02
CA ILE A 7 -12.11 2.71 -12.00
C ILE A 7 -11.72 3.74 -10.94
N GLU A 8 -12.62 4.67 -10.66
CA GLU A 8 -12.40 5.72 -9.67
C GLU A 8 -12.97 5.32 -8.31
N ARG A 9 -12.31 5.79 -7.24
CA ARG A 9 -12.73 5.61 -5.84
C ARG A 9 -12.94 4.14 -5.46
N VAL A 10 -11.99 3.28 -5.84
CA VAL A 10 -12.03 1.85 -5.55
C VAL A 10 -10.73 1.39 -4.88
N SER A 11 -10.83 0.38 -4.02
CA SER A 11 -9.69 -0.32 -3.41
C SER A 11 -9.24 -1.53 -4.23
N LEU A 12 -8.03 -2.03 -3.98
CA LEU A 12 -7.53 -3.23 -4.64
C LEU A 12 -8.43 -4.45 -4.36
N SER A 13 -8.89 -4.62 -3.12
CA SER A 13 -9.79 -5.71 -2.74
C SER A 13 -11.10 -5.69 -3.53
N GLU A 14 -11.73 -4.52 -3.66
CA GLU A 14 -12.98 -4.35 -4.43
C GLU A 14 -12.78 -4.61 -5.92
N VAL A 15 -11.62 -4.22 -6.49
CA VAL A 15 -11.30 -4.54 -7.89
C VAL A 15 -11.16 -6.05 -8.09
N LEU A 16 -10.42 -6.73 -7.21
CA LEU A 16 -10.24 -8.18 -7.29
C LEU A 16 -11.59 -8.91 -7.23
N GLU A 17 -12.47 -8.50 -6.32
CA GLU A 17 -13.82 -9.04 -6.20
C GLU A 17 -14.68 -8.76 -7.45
N ARG A 18 -14.71 -7.50 -7.90
CA ARG A 18 -15.51 -7.07 -9.07
C ARG A 18 -15.21 -7.87 -10.34
N PHE A 19 -13.95 -8.25 -10.55
CA PHE A 19 -13.53 -9.01 -11.73
C PHE A 19 -13.37 -10.51 -11.48
N GLY A 20 -13.73 -11.02 -10.29
CA GLY A 20 -13.57 -12.44 -9.94
C GLY A 20 -12.13 -12.93 -10.05
N ILE A 21 -11.15 -12.06 -9.76
CA ILE A 21 -9.73 -12.36 -9.91
C ILE A 21 -9.27 -13.14 -8.68
N ALA A 22 -8.90 -14.40 -8.87
CA ALA A 22 -8.34 -15.23 -7.80
C ALA A 22 -7.00 -14.67 -7.29
N GLY A 23 -6.78 -14.74 -5.98
CA GLY A 23 -5.55 -14.27 -5.34
C GLY A 23 -4.33 -15.20 -5.49
N GLU A 24 -4.52 -16.42 -6.00
CA GLU A 24 -3.43 -17.39 -6.13
C GLU A 24 -2.42 -16.96 -7.20
N GLY A 25 -1.12 -17.14 -6.91
CA GLY A 25 -0.04 -16.79 -7.84
C GLY A 25 0.17 -15.29 -8.06
N ARG A 26 -0.56 -14.43 -7.34
CA ARG A 26 -0.42 -12.97 -7.44
C ARG A 26 0.68 -12.46 -6.49
N GLU A 27 1.47 -11.52 -6.99
CA GLU A 27 2.48 -10.80 -6.23
C GLU A 27 2.16 -9.31 -6.21
N ARG A 28 2.66 -8.65 -5.18
CA ARG A 28 2.56 -7.20 -5.02
C ARG A 28 3.92 -6.55 -5.16
N ARG A 29 3.97 -5.45 -5.90
CA ARG A 29 5.18 -4.65 -6.14
C ARG A 29 4.88 -3.19 -5.89
N LEU A 30 5.89 -2.46 -5.45
CA LEU A 30 5.85 -1.01 -5.39
C LEU A 30 6.66 -0.44 -6.55
N ILE A 31 6.10 0.50 -7.31
CA ILE A 31 6.85 1.27 -8.30
C ILE A 31 6.95 2.71 -7.80
N LEU A 32 8.18 3.22 -7.71
CA LEU A 32 8.48 4.61 -7.38
C LEU A 32 8.98 5.33 -8.62
N CYS A 33 8.16 6.23 -9.15
CA CYS A 33 8.51 7.04 -10.33
C CYS A 33 8.40 8.55 -10.02
N PRO A 34 9.19 9.42 -10.67
CA PRO A 34 9.02 10.85 -10.56
C PRO A 34 7.59 11.26 -10.91
N ARG A 35 7.01 12.24 -10.21
CA ARG A 35 5.61 12.65 -10.45
C ARG A 35 5.32 13.05 -11.90
N LYS A 36 6.29 13.67 -12.57
CA LYS A 36 6.23 14.03 -13.99
C LYS A 36 6.06 12.83 -14.93
N GLU A 37 6.51 11.65 -14.53
CA GLU A 37 6.45 10.42 -15.33
C GLU A 37 5.21 9.57 -15.03
N ARG A 38 4.41 9.93 -14.02
CA ARG A 38 3.16 9.24 -13.66
C ARG A 38 2.24 8.97 -14.87
N PRO A 39 2.01 9.91 -15.82
CA PRO A 39 1.14 9.64 -16.97
C PRO A 39 1.61 8.48 -17.85
N ALA A 40 2.93 8.26 -17.96
CA ALA A 40 3.48 7.11 -18.68
C ALA A 40 3.17 5.79 -17.95
N PHE A 41 3.26 5.78 -16.62
CA PHE A 41 2.94 4.60 -15.80
C PHE A 41 1.45 4.27 -15.75
N GLN A 42 0.58 5.27 -15.88
CA GLN A 42 -0.86 5.06 -16.00
C GLN A 42 -1.24 4.27 -17.25
N LYS A 43 -0.52 4.49 -18.36
CA LYS A 43 -0.76 3.82 -19.65
C LYS A 43 0.13 2.60 -19.88
N ARG A 44 0.98 2.25 -18.92
CA ARG A 44 2.02 1.23 -19.12
C ARG A 44 1.45 -0.11 -19.54
N GLY A 45 0.37 -0.58 -18.91
CA GLY A 45 -0.18 -1.88 -19.25
C GLY A 45 -0.88 -1.93 -20.62
N GLU A 46 -1.15 -0.80 -21.27
CA GLU A 46 -1.57 -0.78 -22.69
C GLU A 46 -0.41 -1.20 -23.62
N THR A 47 0.83 -0.97 -23.18
CA THR A 47 2.05 -1.26 -23.95
C THR A 47 2.61 -2.66 -23.72
N ILE A 48 2.15 -3.36 -22.66
CA ILE A 48 2.69 -4.66 -22.24
C ILE A 48 1.65 -5.73 -22.47
N THR A 49 2.02 -6.79 -23.20
CA THR A 49 1.15 -7.96 -23.38
C THR A 49 1.28 -8.87 -22.17
N VAL A 50 0.23 -8.88 -21.34
CA VAL A 50 0.12 -9.73 -20.15
C VAL A 50 -0.84 -10.89 -20.38
N ASN A 51 -0.63 -11.99 -19.66
CA ASN A 51 -1.49 -13.16 -19.69
C ASN A 51 -2.55 -13.12 -18.57
N HIS A 52 -2.34 -12.37 -17.51
CA HIS A 52 -3.25 -12.28 -16.39
C HIS A 52 -3.65 -10.83 -16.12
N PRO A 53 -4.77 -10.59 -15.41
CA PRO A 53 -5.16 -9.25 -14.98
C PRO A 53 -4.06 -8.55 -14.18
N VAL A 54 -3.80 -7.29 -14.50
CA VAL A 54 -2.87 -6.42 -13.75
C VAL A 54 -3.63 -5.22 -13.20
N ILE A 55 -3.47 -4.96 -11.91
CA ILE A 55 -4.13 -3.87 -11.21
C ILE A 55 -3.05 -2.92 -10.69
N ALA A 56 -3.17 -1.65 -11.02
CA ALA A 56 -2.32 -0.60 -10.50
C ALA A 56 -3.15 0.47 -9.81
N VAL A 57 -2.82 0.77 -8.55
CA VAL A 57 -3.44 1.86 -7.77
C VAL A 57 -2.35 2.84 -7.37
N PHE A 58 -2.57 4.13 -7.60
CA PHE A 58 -1.64 5.15 -7.14
C PHE A 58 -2.00 5.60 -5.73
N HIS A 59 -1.11 5.33 -4.78
CA HIS A 59 -1.18 5.85 -3.43
C HIS A 59 -0.52 7.23 -3.35
N ARG A 60 -1.12 8.12 -2.56
CA ARG A 60 -0.56 9.42 -2.20
C ARG A 60 -0.47 9.47 -0.69
N PRO A 61 0.74 9.54 -0.12
CA PRO A 61 0.90 9.81 1.31
C PRO A 61 0.18 11.12 1.64
N GLY A 62 -0.76 11.05 2.56
CA GLY A 62 -1.48 12.20 3.10
C GLY A 62 -0.87 12.50 4.47
N PRO A 63 -1.55 12.20 5.58
CA PRO A 63 -0.99 12.37 6.92
C PRO A 63 0.26 11.52 7.21
N GLU A 64 0.55 10.49 6.40
CA GLU A 64 1.81 9.72 6.49
C GLU A 64 3.03 10.51 5.99
N SER A 65 2.80 11.63 5.30
CA SER A 65 3.86 12.47 4.73
C SER A 65 4.86 12.94 5.78
N GLN A 66 4.40 13.26 7.00
CA GLN A 66 5.29 13.72 8.06
C GLN A 66 6.28 12.63 8.46
N VAL A 67 5.82 11.38 8.57
CA VAL A 67 6.68 10.22 8.88
C VAL A 67 7.77 10.06 7.81
N LEU A 68 7.40 10.20 6.54
CA LEU A 68 8.35 10.11 5.43
C LEU A 68 9.40 11.22 5.47
N ILE A 69 8.98 12.45 5.77
CA ILE A 69 9.87 13.61 5.90
C ILE A 69 10.85 13.42 7.06
N ASP A 70 10.35 12.96 8.21
CA ASP A 70 11.18 12.70 9.40
C ASP A 70 12.20 11.58 9.14
N GLU A 71 11.88 10.64 8.24
CA GLU A 71 12.78 9.59 7.75
C GLU A 71 13.67 10.05 6.57
N GLY A 72 13.63 11.32 6.19
CA GLY A 72 14.49 11.90 5.15
C GLY A 72 14.04 11.62 3.71
N PHE A 73 12.79 11.20 3.50
CA PHE A 73 12.20 10.99 2.18
C PHE A 73 11.19 12.08 1.85
N ASP A 74 11.36 12.76 0.70
CA ASP A 74 10.38 13.74 0.23
C ASP A 74 9.17 13.05 -0.43
N PRO A 75 7.97 13.08 0.19
CA PRO A 75 6.76 12.46 -0.38
C PRO A 75 6.29 13.13 -1.67
N LEU A 76 6.75 14.35 -1.95
CA LEU A 76 6.43 15.09 -3.16
C LEU A 76 7.34 14.75 -4.35
N SER A 77 8.47 14.10 -4.11
CA SER A 77 9.41 13.71 -5.17
C SER A 77 8.90 12.57 -6.05
N ALA A 78 8.07 11.68 -5.49
CA ALA A 78 7.67 10.42 -6.11
C ALA A 78 6.15 10.27 -6.28
N SER A 79 5.77 9.33 -7.15
CA SER A 79 4.46 8.68 -7.16
C SER A 79 4.63 7.23 -6.73
N TYR A 80 3.68 6.73 -5.96
CA TYR A 80 3.69 5.41 -5.36
C TYR A 80 2.64 4.56 -6.07
N GLN A 81 3.06 3.69 -6.98
CA GLN A 81 2.15 2.76 -7.64
C GLN A 81 2.18 1.44 -6.88
N LEU A 82 1.06 1.09 -6.25
CA LEU A 82 0.80 -0.23 -5.72
C LEU A 82 0.36 -1.10 -6.90
N LEU A 83 1.20 -2.06 -7.25
CA LEU A 83 1.00 -2.94 -8.38
C LEU A 83 0.70 -4.35 -7.88
N ASP A 84 -0.35 -4.94 -8.42
CA ASP A 84 -0.78 -6.31 -8.14
C ASP A 84 -0.93 -7.05 -9.48
N LEU A 85 -0.18 -8.15 -9.63
CA LEU A 85 -0.07 -8.91 -10.87
C LEU A 85 0.29 -10.37 -10.62
N HIS A 86 -0.03 -11.25 -11.57
CA HIS A 86 0.38 -12.65 -11.49
C HIS A 86 1.90 -12.81 -11.69
N SER A 87 2.51 -13.77 -10.98
CA SER A 87 3.96 -14.04 -10.99
C SER A 87 4.52 -14.26 -12.41
N ASP A 88 3.77 -14.96 -13.26
CA ASP A 88 4.12 -15.21 -14.67
C ASP A 88 4.28 -13.95 -15.54
N ASP A 89 3.65 -12.83 -15.16
CA ASP A 89 3.68 -11.58 -15.92
C ASP A 89 4.63 -10.54 -15.31
N ILE A 90 5.24 -10.81 -14.16
CA ILE A 90 6.16 -9.88 -13.48
C ILE A 90 7.31 -9.49 -14.40
N ASN A 91 8.02 -10.47 -14.94
CA ASN A 91 9.18 -10.19 -15.78
C ASN A 91 8.79 -9.39 -17.03
N LYS A 92 7.60 -9.65 -17.61
CA LYS A 92 7.12 -8.86 -18.75
C LYS A 92 6.82 -7.42 -18.35
N TRP A 93 6.25 -7.21 -17.16
CA TRP A 93 5.92 -5.89 -16.65
C TRP A 93 7.17 -5.07 -16.28
N THR A 94 8.16 -5.71 -15.68
CA THR A 94 9.33 -5.07 -15.08
C THR A 94 10.57 -5.02 -15.98
N ALA A 95 10.69 -5.89 -16.99
CA ALA A 95 11.89 -5.99 -17.83
C ALA A 95 12.32 -4.65 -18.45
N GLY A 96 11.37 -3.86 -18.96
CA GLY A 96 11.69 -2.54 -19.52
C GLY A 96 12.28 -1.58 -18.49
N LEU A 97 11.82 -1.63 -17.22
CA LEU A 97 12.38 -0.79 -16.16
C LEU A 97 13.80 -1.20 -15.80
N LEU A 98 14.02 -2.50 -15.63
CA LEU A 98 15.32 -3.04 -15.27
C LEU A 98 16.37 -2.82 -16.38
N GLY A 99 15.93 -2.71 -17.64
CA GLY A 99 16.77 -2.31 -18.76
C GLY A 99 17.14 -0.81 -18.77
N ASP A 100 16.34 0.04 -18.14
CA ASP A 100 16.52 1.50 -18.07
C ASP A 100 17.21 1.94 -16.75
N ASP A 101 18.09 1.09 -16.18
CA ASP A 101 18.83 1.33 -14.94
C ASP A 101 17.96 1.58 -13.69
N TRP A 102 16.72 1.06 -13.66
CA TRP A 102 15.91 1.10 -12.45
C TRP A 102 16.48 0.20 -11.36
N ILE A 103 16.37 0.68 -10.12
CA ILE A 103 16.98 0.02 -8.97
C ILE A 103 15.91 -0.83 -8.28
N GLU A 104 16.15 -2.14 -8.16
CA GLU A 104 15.34 -3.02 -7.33
C GLU A 104 15.81 -2.97 -5.87
N SER A 105 14.89 -2.76 -4.94
CA SER A 105 15.14 -2.84 -3.50
C SER A 105 13.94 -3.44 -2.78
N ASN A 106 14.07 -3.72 -1.48
CA ASN A 106 12.94 -4.06 -0.64
C ASN A 106 12.45 -2.80 0.10
N THR A 107 11.13 -2.65 0.23
CA THR A 107 10.51 -1.62 1.06
C THR A 107 9.58 -2.29 2.05
N HIS A 108 9.67 -1.89 3.32
CA HIS A 108 8.78 -2.32 4.38
C HIS A 108 7.51 -1.47 4.34
N ILE A 109 6.38 -2.10 4.03
CA ILE A 109 5.06 -1.48 4.06
C ILE A 109 4.46 -1.75 5.43
N LEU A 110 4.20 -0.71 6.21
CA LEU A 110 3.81 -0.82 7.61
C LEU A 110 2.70 0.17 7.95
N ALA A 111 1.96 -0.11 9.00
CA ALA A 111 1.02 0.85 9.57
C ALA A 111 1.77 2.11 10.03
N VAL A 112 1.12 3.27 9.92
CA VAL A 112 1.65 4.53 10.48
C VAL A 112 2.06 4.31 11.95
N PRO A 113 3.27 4.72 12.37
CA PRO A 113 3.70 4.50 13.75
C PRO A 113 2.79 5.18 14.79
N PRO A 114 2.68 4.63 16.02
CA PRO A 114 2.08 5.33 17.15
C PRO A 114 2.78 6.67 17.39
N GLY A 115 2.02 7.74 17.56
CA GLY A 115 2.54 9.11 17.76
C GLY A 115 2.25 10.07 16.60
N TYR A 116 1.96 9.54 15.41
CA TYR A 116 1.44 10.36 14.30
C TYR A 116 -0.08 10.30 14.33
N MET A 117 -0.73 11.45 14.57
CA MET A 117 -2.18 11.57 14.67
C MET A 117 -2.81 11.33 13.29
N THR A 118 -3.49 10.20 13.13
CA THR A 118 -4.33 9.92 11.95
C THR A 118 -5.66 9.35 12.43
N GLU A 119 -6.77 9.96 12.00
CA GLU A 119 -8.12 9.62 12.48
C GLU A 119 -8.56 8.22 12.04
N THR A 120 -8.04 7.76 10.90
CA THR A 120 -8.45 6.50 10.24
C THR A 120 -7.34 5.46 10.20
N ARG A 121 -6.44 5.48 11.18
CA ARG A 121 -5.35 4.50 11.26
C ARG A 121 -5.88 3.07 11.38
N MET A 122 -5.48 2.20 10.46
CA MET A 122 -5.56 0.75 10.63
C MET A 122 -4.21 0.19 11.02
N ASP A 123 -4.20 -0.70 12.00
CA ASP A 123 -3.03 -1.50 12.31
C ASP A 123 -2.96 -2.74 11.40
N PHE A 124 -1.76 -3.11 10.95
CA PHE A 124 -1.55 -4.29 10.12
C PHE A 124 -0.10 -4.74 10.16
N PRO A 125 0.17 -6.05 9.95
CA PRO A 125 1.53 -6.58 9.98
C PRO A 125 2.38 -5.96 8.86
N THR A 126 3.63 -5.65 9.18
CA THR A 126 4.61 -5.19 8.21
C THR A 126 4.76 -6.21 7.08
N GLN A 127 4.65 -5.72 5.84
CA GLN A 127 4.86 -6.51 4.62
C GLN A 127 6.14 -6.04 3.94
N ILE A 128 6.91 -6.96 3.37
CA ILE A 128 8.10 -6.62 2.59
C ILE A 128 7.73 -6.73 1.12
N TRP A 129 7.76 -5.61 0.41
CA TRP A 129 7.47 -5.56 -1.01
C TRP A 129 8.75 -5.30 -1.80
N LYS A 130 8.88 -5.97 -2.95
CA LYS A 130 9.90 -5.60 -3.92
C LYS A 130 9.49 -4.29 -4.59
N THR A 131 10.43 -3.35 -4.59
CA THR A 131 10.25 -1.99 -5.08
C THR A 131 11.17 -1.75 -6.27
N LEU A 132 10.59 -1.28 -7.37
CA LEU A 132 11.35 -0.76 -8.50
C LEU A 132 11.34 0.76 -8.43
N ARG A 133 12.53 1.33 -8.27
CA ARG A 133 12.72 2.76 -8.05
C ARG A 133 13.47 3.39 -9.21
N HIS A 134 12.95 4.52 -9.70
CA HIS A 134 13.65 5.36 -10.66
C HIS A 134 14.98 5.88 -10.08
N PRO A 135 16.09 5.87 -10.84
CA PRO A 135 17.42 6.21 -10.33
C PRO A 135 17.52 7.62 -9.74
N SER A 136 16.68 8.56 -10.18
CA SER A 136 16.68 9.95 -9.67
C SER A 136 16.03 10.14 -8.28
N LEU A 137 15.39 9.11 -7.72
CA LEU A 137 14.71 9.21 -6.41
C LEU A 137 15.64 8.75 -5.28
N ASN A 138 15.35 9.10 -4.03
CA ASN A 138 16.06 8.54 -2.88
C ASN A 138 15.58 7.11 -2.59
N HIS A 139 16.40 6.29 -1.94
CA HIS A 139 15.96 4.97 -1.48
C HIS A 139 14.83 5.11 -0.44
N LEU A 140 13.78 4.31 -0.59
CA LEU A 140 12.66 4.24 0.34
C LEU A 140 12.71 2.90 1.09
N GLU A 141 13.17 2.94 2.34
CA GLU A 141 13.27 1.76 3.19
C GLU A 141 11.92 1.36 3.78
N ARG A 142 11.12 2.34 4.17
CA ARG A 142 9.83 2.17 4.85
C ARG A 142 8.76 3.04 4.19
N LEU A 143 7.59 2.46 3.94
CA LEU A 143 6.39 3.17 3.50
C LEU A 143 5.31 3.03 4.58
N PRO A 144 5.14 4.03 5.46
CA PRO A 144 4.04 4.08 6.40
C PRO A 144 2.74 4.35 5.65
N MET A 145 1.68 3.61 5.97
CA MET A 145 0.35 3.76 5.36
C MET A 145 -0.74 3.70 6.43
N GLN A 146 -1.76 4.56 6.31
CA GLN A 146 -2.91 4.55 7.20
C GLN A 146 -3.78 3.33 7.01
N LEU A 147 -4.03 2.97 5.76
CA LEU A 147 -4.80 1.82 5.37
C LEU A 147 -3.85 0.74 4.88
N ARG A 148 -4.29 -0.51 5.03
CA ARG A 148 -3.58 -1.62 4.40
C ARG A 148 -3.50 -1.40 2.89
N PRO A 149 -2.45 -1.88 2.20
CA PRO A 149 -2.30 -1.69 0.76
C PRO A 149 -3.48 -2.18 -0.08
N ASP A 150 -4.20 -3.20 0.39
CA ASP A 150 -5.38 -3.76 -0.26
C ASP A 150 -6.66 -2.91 -0.10
N HIS A 151 -6.69 -2.03 0.90
CA HIS A 151 -7.81 -1.14 1.23
C HIS A 151 -7.57 0.31 0.79
N VAL A 152 -6.43 0.63 0.18
CA VAL A 152 -6.17 1.98 -0.33
C VAL A 152 -7.18 2.30 -1.42
N VAL A 153 -8.04 3.28 -1.16
CA VAL A 153 -9.02 3.78 -2.12
C VAL A 153 -8.35 4.79 -3.04
N GLY A 154 -8.51 4.58 -4.35
CA GLY A 154 -7.93 5.49 -5.33
C GLY A 154 -8.45 5.26 -6.73
N LYS A 155 -7.68 5.76 -7.70
CA LYS A 155 -7.90 5.51 -9.12
C LYS A 155 -7.14 4.24 -9.50
N ALA A 156 -7.89 3.17 -9.79
CA ALA A 156 -7.35 1.89 -10.22
C ALA A 156 -7.27 1.81 -11.74
N PHE A 157 -6.14 1.33 -12.24
CA PHE A 157 -5.86 1.06 -13.64
C PHE A 157 -5.80 -0.45 -13.83
N VAL A 158 -6.88 -1.02 -14.37
CA VAL A 158 -7.08 -2.46 -14.50
C VAL A 158 -6.82 -2.85 -15.94
N HIS A 159 -5.84 -3.71 -16.15
CA HIS A 159 -5.48 -4.20 -17.47
C HIS A 159 -5.93 -5.66 -17.58
N LEU A 160 -6.93 -5.90 -18.43
CA LEU A 160 -7.49 -7.23 -18.61
C LEU A 160 -6.94 -7.86 -19.89
N PRO A 161 -6.36 -9.08 -19.82
CA PRO A 161 -5.95 -9.79 -21.02
C PRO A 161 -7.19 -10.18 -21.83
N LYS A 162 -7.05 -10.25 -23.16
CA LYS A 162 -8.20 -10.46 -24.08
C LYS A 162 -9.08 -11.67 -23.76
N HIS A 163 -8.50 -12.74 -23.23
CA HIS A 163 -9.25 -13.95 -22.89
C HIS A 163 -10.04 -13.82 -21.58
N ALA A 164 -9.70 -12.88 -20.70
CA ALA A 164 -10.43 -12.59 -19.47
C ALA A 164 -11.61 -11.63 -19.69
N GLN A 165 -11.69 -10.96 -20.85
CA GLN A 165 -12.72 -9.97 -21.16
C GLN A 165 -14.12 -10.56 -21.42
N ASN A 166 -14.25 -11.88 -21.50
CA ASN A 166 -15.53 -12.58 -21.71
C ASN A 166 -16.13 -13.19 -20.43
N ILE A 167 -15.57 -12.88 -19.25
CA ILE A 167 -16.09 -13.37 -17.98
C ILE A 167 -17.15 -12.38 -17.47
N ALA A 168 -18.30 -12.35 -18.16
CA ALA A 168 -19.52 -11.81 -17.55
C ALA A 168 -20.00 -12.81 -16.48
N PRO A 169 -20.60 -12.35 -15.36
CA PRO A 169 -21.14 -13.25 -14.36
C PRO A 169 -22.21 -14.15 -15.01
N GLU A 170 -21.97 -15.46 -15.01
CA GLU A 170 -22.89 -16.48 -15.51
C GLU A 170 -24.13 -16.61 -14.59
N GLU A 171 -24.95 -15.57 -14.48
CA GLU A 171 -26.29 -15.71 -13.88
C GLU A 171 -27.32 -16.23 -14.90
N ASP A 172 -26.99 -16.26 -16.20
CA ASP A 172 -27.89 -16.70 -17.29
C ASP A 172 -27.55 -18.09 -17.89
N SER A 173 -26.44 -18.72 -17.50
CA SER A 173 -26.01 -20.00 -18.11
C SER A 173 -26.84 -21.21 -17.65
N MET A 174 -27.50 -21.13 -16.49
CA MET A 174 -28.39 -22.19 -15.98
C MET A 174 -29.73 -22.26 -16.74
N ALA A 175 -30.22 -21.15 -17.30
CA ALA A 175 -31.43 -21.12 -18.13
C ALA A 175 -31.19 -21.70 -19.54
N ALA A 176 -29.98 -21.50 -20.09
CA ALA A 176 -29.61 -22.00 -21.41
C ALA A 176 -29.38 -23.52 -21.45
N MET A 177 -28.94 -24.13 -20.33
CA MET A 177 -28.73 -25.59 -20.24
C MET A 177 -30.03 -26.40 -20.09
N MET A 178 -31.13 -25.80 -19.63
CA MET A 178 -32.42 -26.51 -19.48
C MET A 178 -33.26 -26.58 -20.77
N ALA A 179 -32.89 -25.80 -21.80
CA ALA A 179 -33.65 -25.72 -23.06
C ALA A 179 -33.22 -26.73 -24.14
N LYS A 180 -32.16 -27.53 -23.90
CA LYS A 180 -31.56 -28.42 -24.93
C LYS A 180 -31.47 -29.88 -24.50
N THR A 181 -32.54 -30.45 -23.95
CA THR A 181 -32.65 -31.90 -23.76
C THR A 181 -33.95 -32.42 -24.33
N SER A 182 -33.98 -32.64 -25.64
CA SER A 182 -34.98 -33.48 -26.31
C SER A 182 -34.25 -34.61 -27.02
N VAL A 183 -34.09 -35.73 -26.32
CA VAL A 183 -33.48 -36.97 -26.85
C VAL A 183 -34.62 -37.91 -27.28
N LYS A 184 -34.61 -38.29 -28.56
CA LYS A 184 -35.39 -39.42 -29.08
C LYS A 184 -34.69 -40.75 -28.74
N LYS A 185 -35.54 -41.70 -28.38
CA LYS A 185 -35.34 -43.04 -27.81
C LYS A 185 -34.91 -44.10 -28.84
N SER A 186 -34.43 -45.24 -28.28
CA SER A 186 -34.36 -46.63 -28.80
C SER A 186 -32.92 -47.14 -29.01
N ASP A 187 -32.47 -48.34 -28.63
CA ASP A 187 -33.05 -49.59 -28.09
C ASP A 187 -31.85 -50.44 -27.53
N VAL A 188 -31.85 -50.95 -26.28
CA VAL A 188 -31.96 -52.39 -25.84
C VAL A 188 -30.85 -53.33 -26.40
N ALA A 189 -30.10 -54.18 -25.67
CA ALA A 189 -30.30 -55.01 -24.48
C ALA A 189 -28.95 -55.51 -23.86
N PRO A 190 -28.97 -56.23 -22.71
CA PRO A 190 -27.90 -56.24 -21.69
C PRO A 190 -27.11 -57.55 -21.58
N GLN A 191 -25.93 -57.51 -20.95
CA GLN A 191 -25.40 -58.65 -20.17
C GLN A 191 -24.61 -58.18 -18.93
N THR A 192 -25.09 -58.62 -17.77
CA THR A 192 -24.49 -58.67 -16.42
C THR A 192 -23.29 -59.65 -16.45
N VAL A 193 -22.16 -59.48 -15.77
CA VAL A 193 -21.84 -59.74 -14.35
C VAL A 193 -20.33 -59.51 -14.20
N GLY A 194 -19.83 -58.99 -13.07
CA GLY A 194 -18.44 -59.25 -12.66
C GLY A 194 -17.75 -58.14 -11.89
N ILE A 195 -17.79 -58.24 -10.57
CA ILE A 195 -17.13 -57.40 -9.58
C ILE A 195 -15.61 -57.63 -9.65
N THR A 196 -14.78 -56.58 -9.68
CA THR A 196 -13.66 -56.33 -8.73
C THR A 196 -12.73 -55.21 -9.22
N GLN A 197 -12.42 -54.31 -8.29
CA GLN A 197 -11.46 -53.22 -8.35
C GLN A 197 -10.02 -53.73 -8.55
N PRO A 198 -9.13 -52.95 -9.19
CA PRO A 198 -7.81 -52.77 -8.57
C PRO A 198 -7.25 -51.35 -8.60
N ALA A 199 -6.42 -51.11 -7.59
CA ALA A 199 -5.77 -49.88 -7.19
C ALA A 199 -4.61 -49.45 -8.10
N ALA A 200 -4.16 -48.22 -7.82
CA ALA A 200 -3.05 -47.49 -8.40
C ALA A 200 -1.73 -48.29 -8.52
N GLN A 201 -0.98 -48.03 -9.60
CA GLN A 201 0.39 -48.49 -9.77
C GLN A 201 1.35 -47.30 -9.95
N THR A 202 2.29 -47.21 -9.03
CA THR A 202 3.52 -46.41 -9.05
C THR A 202 4.59 -47.18 -9.87
N PRO A 203 5.48 -46.53 -10.64
CA PRO A 203 6.53 -47.22 -11.38
C PRO A 203 7.77 -47.56 -10.52
N THR A 204 8.30 -48.77 -10.72
CA THR A 204 9.49 -49.37 -10.08
C THR A 204 10.76 -49.16 -10.93
N PRO A 205 11.97 -49.00 -10.34
CA PRO A 205 13.21 -48.69 -11.05
C PRO A 205 13.96 -49.92 -11.61
N VAL A 206 14.85 -49.67 -12.58
CA VAL A 206 15.68 -50.63 -13.34
C VAL A 206 16.96 -50.99 -12.56
N PRO A 207 17.46 -52.25 -12.59
CA PRO A 207 18.63 -52.69 -11.83
C PRO A 207 19.96 -52.49 -12.58
N ILE A 208 21.05 -52.31 -11.81
CA ILE A 208 22.46 -52.25 -12.23
C ILE A 208 23.15 -53.57 -11.84
N PRO A 209 24.02 -54.18 -12.66
CA PRO A 209 24.80 -55.35 -12.26
C PRO A 209 26.16 -54.96 -11.66
N GLU A 210 26.54 -55.63 -10.56
CA GLU A 210 27.86 -55.61 -9.92
C GLU A 210 28.81 -56.64 -10.55
N THR A 211 30.07 -56.26 -10.79
CA THR A 211 31.24 -57.16 -10.80
C THR A 211 32.50 -56.47 -10.23
N SER A 212 33.16 -57.15 -9.27
CA SER A 212 34.49 -56.84 -8.70
C SER A 212 35.61 -57.67 -9.41
N PRO A 213 36.89 -57.71 -8.95
CA PRO A 213 37.92 -56.66 -8.96
C PRO A 213 39.26 -57.15 -9.60
N ASP A 214 40.28 -56.27 -9.57
CA ASP A 214 41.74 -56.54 -9.60
C ASP A 214 42.50 -56.47 -10.95
N ALA A 215 43.24 -55.37 -11.13
CA ALA A 215 44.63 -55.33 -11.62
C ALA A 215 45.12 -53.86 -11.73
N ALA A 216 45.96 -53.44 -10.77
CA ALA A 216 46.92 -52.35 -10.95
C ALA A 216 48.20 -52.89 -11.65
N PRO A 217 49.20 -52.10 -12.10
CA PRO A 217 49.43 -50.67 -11.88
C PRO A 217 49.86 -49.86 -13.14
N GLY A 218 49.63 -48.55 -13.12
CA GLY A 218 50.18 -47.63 -14.11
C GLY A 218 49.98 -46.18 -13.68
N ALA A 219 51.02 -45.57 -13.15
CA ALA A 219 51.03 -44.22 -12.60
C ALA A 219 50.91 -43.14 -13.68
N VAL A 220 50.02 -42.15 -13.48
CA VAL A 220 50.31 -40.75 -13.80
C VAL A 220 49.35 -39.79 -13.08
N SER A 221 49.96 -38.98 -12.21
CA SER A 221 49.65 -37.60 -11.80
C SER A 221 48.22 -37.17 -11.52
N ALA A 222 47.94 -37.00 -10.23
CA ALA A 222 46.81 -36.25 -9.68
C ALA A 222 46.90 -34.73 -9.98
N PRO A 223 45.77 -34.09 -10.28
CA PRO A 223 45.57 -32.68 -9.96
C PRO A 223 44.43 -32.49 -8.93
N GLY A 224 44.76 -31.84 -7.83
CA GLY A 224 43.86 -30.92 -7.12
C GLY A 224 42.88 -31.54 -6.14
N ALA A 225 43.29 -31.64 -4.88
CA ALA A 225 42.36 -31.71 -3.75
C ALA A 225 41.45 -30.49 -3.76
N VAL A 226 40.13 -30.72 -3.75
CA VAL A 226 39.15 -29.70 -3.36
C VAL A 226 39.44 -29.25 -1.93
N PRO A 227 39.55 -27.94 -1.64
CA PRO A 227 39.75 -27.48 -0.28
C PRO A 227 38.49 -27.77 0.54
N ALA A 228 38.70 -28.19 1.79
CA ALA A 228 37.65 -28.35 2.78
C ALA A 228 36.88 -27.03 2.98
N PRO A 229 35.59 -27.07 3.34
CA PRO A 229 34.81 -25.87 3.62
C PRO A 229 35.45 -25.09 4.77
N VAL A 230 35.67 -23.79 4.55
CA VAL A 230 36.15 -22.86 5.58
C VAL A 230 35.05 -22.73 6.65
N PRO A 231 35.36 -22.88 7.95
CA PRO A 231 34.37 -22.68 8.99
C PRO A 231 33.89 -21.22 8.99
N ILE A 232 32.58 -21.03 9.02
CA ILE A 232 31.94 -19.73 9.18
C ILE A 232 32.37 -19.17 10.56
N PRO A 233 32.89 -17.94 10.66
CA PRO A 233 33.26 -17.36 11.94
C PRO A 233 32.01 -17.23 12.82
N GLU A 234 32.13 -17.60 14.10
CA GLU A 234 31.07 -17.41 15.08
C GLU A 234 30.67 -15.93 15.16
N PRO A 235 29.37 -15.61 15.28
CA PRO A 235 28.91 -14.24 15.42
C PRO A 235 29.55 -13.60 16.65
N MET A 236 30.15 -12.42 16.47
CA MET A 236 30.67 -11.64 17.58
C MET A 236 29.53 -11.33 18.58
N PRO A 237 29.81 -11.35 19.89
CA PRO A 237 28.80 -11.00 20.88
C PRO A 237 28.35 -9.55 20.66
N ILE A 238 27.03 -9.38 20.57
CA ILE A 238 26.39 -8.07 20.55
C ILE A 238 26.75 -7.39 21.88
N PRO A 239 27.31 -6.16 21.89
CA PRO A 239 27.57 -5.46 23.14
C PRO A 239 26.25 -5.24 23.88
N SER A 240 26.24 -5.56 25.18
CA SER A 240 25.10 -5.31 26.06
C SER A 240 24.67 -3.83 25.98
N PRO A 241 23.37 -3.52 26.00
CA PRO A 241 22.91 -2.14 26.01
C PRO A 241 23.51 -1.42 27.23
N MET A 242 24.12 -0.26 26.99
CA MET A 242 24.56 0.62 28.06
C MET A 242 23.35 0.95 28.95
N ALA A 243 23.54 0.81 30.26
CA ALA A 243 22.53 1.15 31.24
C ALA A 243 22.05 2.60 31.02
N VAL A 244 20.74 2.75 30.86
CA VAL A 244 20.06 4.04 30.91
C VAL A 244 20.40 4.69 32.26
N PRO A 245 20.89 5.93 32.32
CA PRO A 245 21.10 6.58 33.60
C PRO A 245 19.76 6.66 34.35
N ALA A 246 19.81 6.33 35.65
CA ALA A 246 18.65 6.41 36.53
C ALA A 246 18.02 7.81 36.50
N PRO A 247 16.69 7.93 36.64
CA PRO A 247 16.04 9.22 36.72
C PRO A 247 16.64 10.02 37.89
N VAL A 248 17.08 11.24 37.59
CA VAL A 248 17.52 12.20 38.59
C VAL A 248 16.36 12.43 39.56
N ALA A 249 16.60 12.14 40.84
CA ALA A 249 15.66 12.42 41.90
C ALA A 249 15.37 13.92 41.94
N ILE A 250 14.09 14.26 41.79
CA ILE A 250 13.58 15.62 42.04
C ILE A 250 13.86 15.92 43.51
N PRO A 251 14.58 17.00 43.86
CA PRO A 251 14.79 17.33 45.27
C PRO A 251 13.46 17.68 45.93
N THR A 252 13.21 17.06 47.08
CA THR A 252 12.15 17.43 48.01
C THR A 252 12.25 18.92 48.37
N PRO A 253 11.13 19.66 48.47
CA PRO A 253 11.17 21.06 48.83
C PRO A 253 11.72 21.24 50.25
N VAL A 254 12.63 22.19 50.37
CA VAL A 254 13.26 22.64 51.61
C VAL A 254 12.26 23.51 52.38
N ASP A 255 12.02 23.15 53.63
CA ASP A 255 11.34 23.97 54.64
C ASP A 255 12.09 25.30 54.85
N ILE A 256 11.41 26.43 54.68
CA ILE A 256 11.92 27.76 55.03
C ILE A 256 11.01 28.33 56.13
N PRO A 257 11.55 28.79 57.28
CA PRO A 257 10.75 29.22 58.42
C PRO A 257 10.10 30.58 58.20
N GLU A 258 8.90 30.67 58.77
CA GLU A 258 8.00 31.80 58.94
C GLU A 258 8.67 32.99 59.67
N THR A 259 8.63 34.20 59.09
CA THR A 259 8.55 35.48 59.84
C THR A 259 8.04 36.62 58.94
N GLY A 260 6.80 37.04 59.19
CA GLY A 260 6.46 38.46 59.43
C GLY A 260 6.22 39.42 58.26
N ASP A 261 4.93 39.54 57.90
CA ASP A 261 4.14 40.78 57.78
C ASP A 261 4.46 41.84 56.69
N GLY A 262 3.51 42.03 55.76
CA GLY A 262 3.30 43.31 55.07
C GLY A 262 2.91 43.28 53.58
N ALA A 263 1.60 43.20 53.31
CA ALA A 263 0.82 43.76 52.18
C ALA A 263 0.98 43.21 50.72
N GLU A 264 -0.12 42.57 50.26
CA GLU A 264 -0.74 42.34 48.91
C GLU A 264 0.09 42.34 47.60
N PRO A 265 -0.33 41.63 46.51
CA PRO A 265 -1.61 40.94 46.27
C PRO A 265 -1.50 39.52 45.62
N GLU A 266 -2.66 38.99 45.25
CA GLU A 266 -2.95 37.99 44.20
C GLU A 266 -3.13 36.49 44.56
N ILE A 267 -4.35 36.07 44.19
CA ILE A 267 -4.87 34.75 43.79
C ILE A 267 -5.06 33.65 44.85
N GLU A 268 -6.22 33.71 45.53
CA GLU A 268 -6.84 32.52 46.13
C GLU A 268 -7.81 31.87 45.14
N GLU A 269 -7.48 30.63 44.79
CA GLU A 269 -8.33 29.65 44.11
C GLU A 269 -9.50 29.30 45.04
N THR A 270 -10.71 29.76 44.72
CA THR A 270 -11.95 29.29 45.34
C THR A 270 -12.78 28.56 44.31
N ILE A 271 -12.83 27.25 44.51
CA ILE A 271 -13.85 26.34 43.99
C ILE A 271 -15.21 26.74 44.58
N GLU A 272 -16.04 27.40 43.77
CA GLU A 272 -17.48 27.44 43.98
C GLU A 272 -18.22 27.04 42.70
N GLU A 273 -19.04 26.01 42.90
CA GLU A 273 -20.12 25.49 42.07
C GLU A 273 -20.89 26.63 41.37
N SER A 274 -20.74 26.73 40.04
CA SER A 274 -21.54 27.63 39.21
C SER A 274 -22.42 26.86 38.25
N THR A 275 -23.69 27.23 38.34
CA THR A 275 -24.83 26.79 37.57
C THR A 275 -24.64 26.98 36.06
N VAL A 276 -25.23 26.04 35.33
CA VAL A 276 -25.39 26.00 33.88
C VAL A 276 -25.93 27.33 33.34
N ASP A 277 -25.06 28.13 32.73
CA ASP A 277 -25.45 29.19 31.80
C ASP A 277 -24.74 28.89 30.47
N GLU A 278 -25.54 28.63 29.46
CA GLU A 278 -25.15 28.21 28.12
C GLU A 278 -24.49 29.39 27.39
N VAL A 279 -23.16 29.47 27.49
CA VAL A 279 -22.36 30.34 26.63
C VAL A 279 -22.17 29.59 25.31
N PRO A 280 -22.63 30.12 24.15
CA PRO A 280 -22.42 29.46 22.88
C PRO A 280 -20.90 29.34 22.66
N ALA A 281 -20.45 28.12 22.36
CA ALA A 281 -19.09 27.89 21.92
C ALA A 281 -18.82 28.81 20.72
N ILE A 282 -17.96 29.79 20.90
CA ILE A 282 -17.32 30.50 19.79
C ILE A 282 -16.44 29.46 19.10
N GLU A 283 -16.95 28.89 18.01
CA GLU A 283 -16.15 28.11 17.06
C GLU A 283 -15.06 29.04 16.53
N GLU A 284 -13.85 28.93 17.07
CA GLU A 284 -12.72 29.67 16.53
C GLU A 284 -12.39 29.12 15.14
N ASP A 285 -12.49 29.97 14.12
CA ASP A 285 -12.12 29.66 12.74
C ASP A 285 -10.77 28.95 12.71
N THR A 286 -10.75 27.76 12.11
CA THR A 286 -9.51 27.02 11.93
C THR A 286 -8.51 27.84 11.09
N PRO A 287 -7.20 27.58 11.19
CA PRO A 287 -6.21 28.31 10.39
C PRO A 287 -6.48 28.27 8.88
N ILE A 288 -7.00 27.15 8.37
CA ILE A 288 -7.35 26.97 6.96
C ILE A 288 -8.63 27.73 6.59
N GLU A 289 -9.61 27.79 7.49
CA GLU A 289 -10.85 28.55 7.28
C GLU A 289 -10.59 30.04 7.18
N ARG A 290 -9.73 30.58 8.05
CA ARG A 290 -9.31 31.99 7.98
C ARG A 290 -8.63 32.29 6.64
N GLU A 291 -7.80 31.37 6.15
CA GLU A 291 -7.12 31.52 4.87
C GLU A 291 -8.08 31.45 3.67
N VAL A 292 -9.08 30.56 3.72
CA VAL A 292 -10.18 30.49 2.75
C VAL A 292 -10.98 31.79 2.73
N LYS A 293 -11.36 32.31 3.90
CA LYS A 293 -12.09 33.59 4.03
C LYS A 293 -11.26 34.77 3.49
N ASP A 294 -9.98 34.85 3.84
CA ASP A 294 -9.07 35.91 3.38
C ASP A 294 -8.86 35.85 1.86
N MET A 295 -8.71 34.66 1.28
CA MET A 295 -8.53 34.52 -0.16
C MET A 295 -9.80 34.87 -0.95
N ILE A 296 -10.97 34.44 -0.48
CA ILE A 296 -12.27 34.84 -1.05
C ILE A 296 -12.42 36.37 -0.97
N ALA A 297 -12.12 36.99 0.17
CA ALA A 297 -12.21 38.43 0.35
C ALA A 297 -11.25 39.19 -0.57
N LYS A 298 -10.01 38.70 -0.74
CA LYS A 298 -9.01 39.29 -1.62
C LYS A 298 -9.43 39.23 -3.10
N LEU A 299 -9.86 38.05 -3.58
CA LEU A 299 -10.25 37.88 -4.98
C LEU A 299 -11.51 38.68 -5.33
N ARG A 300 -12.44 38.84 -4.37
CA ARG A 300 -13.60 39.74 -4.54
C ARG A 300 -13.20 41.21 -4.57
N LYS A 301 -12.22 41.63 -3.78
CA LYS A 301 -11.69 43.00 -3.81
C LYS A 301 -11.05 43.32 -5.18
N ASP A 302 -10.51 42.30 -5.83
CA ASP A 302 -9.97 42.40 -7.20
C ASP A 302 -11.09 42.34 -8.28
N GLY A 303 -12.36 42.29 -7.88
CA GLY A 303 -13.53 42.43 -8.75
C GLY A 303 -14.02 41.14 -9.40
N LEU A 304 -13.54 39.98 -8.95
CA LEU A 304 -13.99 38.69 -9.49
C LEU A 304 -15.38 38.31 -8.95
N GLU A 305 -16.20 37.80 -9.86
CA GLU A 305 -17.50 37.25 -9.54
C GLU A 305 -17.36 35.91 -8.79
N PRO A 306 -18.36 35.55 -7.95
CA PRO A 306 -18.41 34.31 -7.18
C PRO A 306 -17.92 33.03 -7.87
N MET A 307 -18.35 32.83 -9.11
CA MET A 307 -18.06 31.61 -9.88
C MET A 307 -16.64 31.61 -10.45
N GLU A 308 -16.06 32.80 -10.64
CA GLU A 308 -14.68 33.00 -11.11
C GLU A 308 -13.67 32.83 -9.97
N VAL A 309 -14.03 33.23 -8.74
CA VAL A 309 -13.21 33.00 -7.54
C VAL A 309 -12.96 31.50 -7.34
N MET A 310 -13.99 30.66 -7.45
CA MET A 310 -13.85 29.20 -7.29
C MET A 310 -13.04 28.53 -8.41
N SER A 311 -12.98 29.16 -9.58
CA SER A 311 -12.22 28.66 -10.72
C SER A 311 -10.81 29.28 -10.81
N HIS A 312 -10.44 30.14 -9.85
CA HIS A 312 -9.17 30.86 -9.86
C HIS A 312 -8.00 29.93 -9.49
N PRO A 313 -6.85 29.98 -10.20
CA PRO A 313 -5.73 29.09 -9.95
C PRO A 313 -5.15 29.19 -8.53
N ASP A 314 -5.15 30.39 -7.95
CA ASP A 314 -4.69 30.58 -6.56
C ASP A 314 -5.65 29.93 -5.54
N PHE A 315 -6.94 29.83 -5.89
CA PHE A 315 -7.94 29.16 -5.06
C PHE A 315 -7.79 27.64 -5.14
N ALA A 316 -7.33 27.09 -6.27
CA ALA A 316 -7.20 25.64 -6.46
C ALA A 316 -6.28 24.95 -5.44
N SER A 317 -5.16 25.57 -5.07
CA SER A 317 -4.25 25.03 -4.05
C SER A 317 -4.81 25.13 -2.63
N LEU A 318 -5.70 26.09 -2.38
CA LEU A 318 -6.38 26.29 -1.11
C LEU A 318 -7.57 25.32 -0.95
N THR A 319 -8.33 25.12 -2.03
CA THR A 319 -9.39 24.10 -2.14
C THR A 319 -8.85 22.70 -1.86
N GLU A 320 -7.69 22.34 -2.42
CA GLU A 320 -7.07 21.04 -2.16
C GLU A 320 -6.71 20.84 -0.67
N ARG A 321 -6.38 21.91 0.06
CA ARG A 321 -6.11 21.86 1.51
C ARG A 321 -7.38 21.91 2.37
N ALA A 322 -8.40 22.66 1.97
CA ALA A 322 -9.68 22.73 2.67
C ALA A 322 -10.44 21.39 2.62
N ILE A 323 -10.46 20.74 1.45
CA ILE A 323 -11.03 19.39 1.29
C ILE A 323 -10.28 18.37 2.16
N ALA A 324 -8.95 18.54 2.33
CA ALA A 324 -8.13 17.65 3.14
C ALA A 324 -8.42 17.74 4.65
N THR A 325 -8.99 18.85 5.12
CA THR A 325 -9.46 19.03 6.50
C THR A 325 -10.96 18.70 6.66
N GLY A 326 -11.59 18.15 5.62
CA GLY A 326 -13.03 17.88 5.60
C GLY A 326 -13.90 19.13 5.56
N MET A 327 -13.34 20.29 5.19
CA MET A 327 -14.08 21.53 5.04
C MET A 327 -14.77 21.61 3.68
N ASP A 328 -16.02 22.05 3.71
CA ASP A 328 -16.78 22.37 2.51
C ASP A 328 -16.59 23.85 2.17
N GLU A 329 -15.71 24.13 1.20
CA GLU A 329 -15.42 25.49 0.76
C GLU A 329 -16.63 26.20 0.13
N TYR A 330 -17.60 25.44 -0.39
CA TYR A 330 -18.84 25.97 -0.97
C TYR A 330 -19.80 26.46 0.12
N ALA A 331 -19.89 25.76 1.24
CA ALA A 331 -20.65 26.17 2.41
C ALA A 331 -20.10 27.47 3.02
N ILE A 332 -18.77 27.58 3.18
CA ILE A 332 -18.11 28.80 3.65
C ILE A 332 -18.34 29.96 2.68
N PHE A 333 -18.23 29.69 1.39
CA PHE A 333 -18.49 30.66 0.33
C PHE A 333 -19.95 31.16 0.31
N MET A 334 -20.92 30.27 0.53
CA MET A 334 -22.34 30.62 0.63
C MET A 334 -22.67 31.40 1.91
N MET A 335 -22.02 31.07 3.03
CA MET A 335 -22.14 31.83 4.29
C MET A 335 -21.61 33.27 4.15
N LEU A 336 -20.54 33.49 3.38
CA LEU A 336 -20.00 34.83 3.10
C LEU A 336 -20.81 35.64 2.08
N ASN A 337 -21.77 35.00 1.39
CA ASN A 337 -22.62 35.61 0.36
C ASN A 337 -24.11 35.72 0.75
N SER A 338 -24.45 35.33 1.99
CA SER A 338 -25.79 35.48 2.58
C SER A 338 -25.92 36.86 3.23
#